data_AF-A0A6P7Y7Z8-F1
#
_entry.id   AF-A0A6P7Y7Z8-F1
#
_cell.length_a   1.000
_cell.length_b   1.000
_cell.length_c   1.000
_cell.angle_alpha   90.00
_cell.angle_beta   90.00
_cell.angle_gamma   90.00
#
_symmetry.space_group_name_H-M   'P 1'
#
loop_
_entity.id
_entity.type
_entity.pdbx_description
1 polymer ?
#
loop_
_entity_poly.entity_id
_entity_poly.type
_entity_poly.pdbx_seq_one_letter_code
_entity_poly.pdbx_strand_id
1 'polypeptide(L)'
;MEAERERHEENCVLSPGTKSELCKDSDCWSEEEGAVVLKRKMSLHSCETCGSEEARYRCPRCMKYSCSLPCVKKHKAAIQCSGVRDKAAFVSLSKFDEMTLLSDYRFLEDVARTYDCAARDVLLHKPTSYKFLGFMKNRARKCKIDLKILPVGFKKRRENSTFFCQKQKRFCWHLKLIFPQSHAEYMAKRVPDDRTLHEILKKYISLKESDPVIRQRLKAYILSQSGVSVFMKAESEKHSSARWYELDSEKSLFENLKNKTIVEYPTLHVVLKDFRNDFLGVGQETSDTRSPALPALSQNEEEEIEEGEIRDST
;
A
#
# COMPACT_ATOMS: atom_id res chain seq x y z
N MET A 1 -6.39 -60.30 7.94
CA MET A 1 -7.61 -60.98 7.46
C MET A 1 -8.44 -59.90 6.80
N GLU A 2 -8.03 -59.45 5.61
CA GLU A 2 -8.44 -60.04 4.32
C GLU A 2 -9.96 -60.00 4.16
N ALA A 3 -10.42 -59.15 3.25
CA ALA A 3 -11.35 -59.55 2.20
C ALA A 3 -11.53 -58.38 1.22
N GLU A 4 -10.85 -58.50 0.08
CA GLU A 4 -11.16 -57.84 -1.18
C GLU A 4 -12.58 -58.21 -1.64
N ARG A 5 -13.21 -57.33 -2.43
CA ARG A 5 -14.11 -57.77 -3.51
C ARG A 5 -14.27 -56.69 -4.57
N GLU A 6 -13.59 -56.95 -5.68
CA GLU A 6 -13.84 -56.42 -7.01
C GLU A 6 -15.28 -56.66 -7.46
N ARG A 7 -15.79 -55.79 -8.35
CA ARG A 7 -16.74 -56.21 -9.39
C ARG A 7 -16.54 -55.40 -10.67
N HIS A 8 -16.23 -56.17 -11.71
CA HIS A 8 -16.04 -55.80 -13.11
C HIS A 8 -17.36 -55.50 -13.82
N GLU A 9 -17.27 -54.55 -14.76
CA GLU A 9 -17.88 -54.46 -16.10
C GLU A 9 -19.32 -54.92 -16.35
N GLU A 10 -20.10 -54.02 -16.96
CA GLU A 10 -20.95 -54.38 -18.08
C GLU A 10 -20.72 -53.42 -19.25
N ASN A 11 -20.55 -54.05 -20.40
CA ASN A 11 -20.06 -53.55 -21.67
C ASN A 11 -21.28 -53.41 -22.60
N CYS A 12 -21.37 -52.37 -23.42
CA CYS A 12 -22.36 -52.32 -24.50
C CYS A 12 -21.65 -52.09 -25.83
N VAL A 13 -21.74 -53.13 -26.66
CA VAL A 13 -21.07 -53.41 -27.92
C VAL A 13 -21.88 -52.85 -29.08
N LEU A 14 -21.22 -52.24 -30.07
CA LEU A 14 -21.57 -52.41 -31.50
C LEU A 14 -20.30 -52.26 -32.36
N SER A 15 -20.00 -53.32 -33.12
CA SER A 15 -18.99 -53.48 -34.20
C SER A 15 -19.72 -53.68 -35.55
N PRO A 16 -19.14 -54.10 -36.70
CA PRO A 16 -17.79 -53.96 -37.31
C PRO A 16 -17.78 -53.71 -38.87
N GLY A 17 -16.59 -53.47 -39.44
CA GLY A 17 -16.16 -53.88 -40.82
C GLY A 17 -16.37 -52.87 -41.97
N THR A 18 -15.51 -52.67 -42.99
CA THR A 18 -14.33 -53.42 -43.50
C THR A 18 -13.54 -52.58 -44.54
N LYS A 19 -12.24 -52.92 -44.68
CA LYS A 19 -11.16 -52.61 -45.67
C LYS A 19 -11.59 -52.42 -47.15
N SER A 20 -10.85 -51.87 -48.13
CA SER A 20 -9.40 -51.61 -48.43
C SER A 20 -9.26 -50.86 -49.77
N GLU A 21 -8.10 -50.21 -50.03
CA GLU A 21 -7.32 -50.07 -51.31
C GLU A 21 -6.54 -48.73 -51.26
N LEU A 22 -5.23 -48.68 -50.96
CA LEU A 22 -4.02 -48.96 -51.76
C LEU A 22 -3.86 -48.13 -53.04
N CYS A 23 -2.91 -47.18 -53.03
CA CYS A 23 -1.92 -46.99 -54.09
C CYS A 23 -0.60 -46.50 -53.49
N LYS A 24 0.48 -47.17 -53.89
CA LYS A 24 1.88 -46.92 -53.56
C LYS A 24 2.48 -46.00 -54.64
N ASP A 25 3.48 -45.22 -54.27
CA ASP A 25 4.75 -45.01 -55.00
C ASP A 25 5.72 -44.43 -53.96
N SER A 26 6.67 -45.20 -53.43
CA SER A 26 8.02 -45.42 -53.97
C SER A 26 8.80 -44.13 -54.17
N ASP A 27 9.57 -43.73 -53.16
CA ASP A 27 11.00 -43.43 -53.36
C ASP A 27 11.77 -43.54 -52.04
N CYS A 28 12.85 -44.32 -52.09
CA CYS A 28 13.76 -44.64 -51.00
C CYS A 28 15.02 -43.80 -51.17
N TRP A 29 15.30 -42.87 -50.25
CA TRP A 29 16.64 -42.33 -50.06
C TRP A 29 16.88 -42.01 -48.57
N SER A 30 17.74 -42.83 -47.98
CA SER A 30 18.77 -42.54 -46.97
C SER A 30 18.38 -41.83 -45.67
N GLU A 31 18.56 -42.55 -44.56
CA GLU A 31 18.76 -42.00 -43.23
C GLU A 31 20.00 -41.10 -43.21
N GLU A 32 19.80 -39.80 -42.98
CA GLU A 32 20.83 -38.91 -42.44
C GLU A 32 20.25 -38.15 -41.24
N GLU A 33 20.85 -38.40 -40.08
CA GLU A 33 20.62 -37.69 -38.83
C GLU A 33 21.01 -36.21 -38.97
N GLY A 34 20.09 -35.39 -39.46
CA GLY A 34 20.22 -33.93 -39.50
C GLY A 34 19.41 -33.31 -38.38
N ALA A 35 20.04 -32.93 -37.28
CA ALA A 35 19.43 -32.10 -36.25
C ALA A 35 18.97 -30.77 -36.88
N VAL A 36 17.67 -30.65 -37.19
CA VAL A 36 17.07 -29.39 -37.63
C VAL A 36 17.01 -28.45 -36.44
N VAL A 37 18.11 -27.73 -36.21
CA VAL A 37 18.15 -26.59 -35.30
C VAL A 37 17.19 -25.55 -35.86
N LEU A 38 15.98 -25.47 -35.28
CA LEU A 38 15.09 -24.32 -35.43
C LEU A 38 15.88 -23.06 -35.06
N LYS A 39 16.43 -22.37 -36.07
CA LYS A 39 17.15 -21.11 -35.90
C LYS A 39 16.18 -20.10 -35.28
N ARG A 40 16.33 -19.89 -33.98
CA ARG A 40 15.60 -18.86 -33.24
C ARG A 40 15.93 -17.51 -33.88
N LYS A 41 14.93 -16.62 -34.03
CA LYS A 41 15.13 -15.22 -34.43
C LYS A 41 16.23 -14.64 -33.53
N MET A 42 17.39 -14.35 -34.12
CA MET A 42 18.55 -13.84 -33.39
C MET A 42 18.19 -12.49 -32.77
N SER A 43 18.45 -12.32 -31.47
CA SER A 43 18.47 -11.01 -30.85
C SER A 43 19.74 -10.29 -31.32
N LEU A 44 19.62 -9.20 -32.08
CA LEU A 44 20.76 -8.39 -32.55
C LEU A 44 21.55 -7.71 -31.42
N HIS A 45 21.18 -7.90 -30.15
CA HIS A 45 21.77 -7.24 -29.00
C HIS A 45 22.45 -8.27 -28.08
N SER A 46 23.65 -7.94 -27.62
CA SER A 46 24.35 -8.67 -26.56
C SER A 46 23.81 -8.28 -25.18
N CYS A 47 24.07 -9.12 -24.18
CA CYS A 47 23.69 -8.83 -22.80
C CYS A 47 24.45 -7.60 -22.27
N GLU A 48 23.76 -6.50 -21.96
CA GLU A 48 24.36 -5.26 -21.43
C GLU A 48 24.76 -5.36 -19.94
N THR A 49 24.68 -6.55 -19.36
CA THR A 49 25.00 -6.80 -17.94
C THR A 49 26.25 -7.66 -17.77
N CYS A 50 26.49 -8.61 -18.67
CA CYS A 50 27.69 -9.47 -18.66
C CYS A 50 28.51 -9.41 -19.95
N GLY A 51 27.96 -8.91 -21.05
CA GLY A 51 28.63 -8.79 -22.35
C GLY A 51 28.96 -10.11 -23.05
N SER A 52 28.78 -11.27 -22.40
CA SER A 52 29.28 -12.56 -22.86
C SER A 52 28.33 -13.30 -23.80
N GLU A 53 27.03 -13.18 -23.58
CA GLU A 53 26.00 -13.94 -24.29
C GLU A 53 25.00 -13.01 -24.99
N GLU A 54 24.33 -13.52 -26.02
CA GLU A 54 23.21 -12.85 -26.68
C GLU A 54 22.05 -12.58 -25.71
N ALA A 55 21.39 -11.44 -25.88
CA ALA A 55 20.31 -11.03 -24.99
C ALA A 55 18.99 -11.76 -25.26
N ARG A 56 18.54 -12.54 -24.29
CA ARG A 56 17.26 -13.28 -24.35
C ARG A 56 16.07 -12.48 -23.83
N TYR A 57 16.31 -11.47 -23.01
CA TYR A 57 15.29 -10.71 -22.31
C TYR A 57 15.53 -9.22 -22.43
N ARG A 58 14.44 -8.45 -22.45
CA ARG A 58 14.45 -6.98 -22.44
C ARG A 58 13.62 -6.46 -21.28
N CYS A 59 14.18 -5.58 -20.47
CA CYS A 59 13.48 -5.02 -19.32
C CYS A 59 12.39 -4.03 -19.77
N PRO A 60 11.12 -4.17 -19.34
CA PRO A 60 10.03 -3.30 -19.83
C PRO A 60 10.05 -1.88 -19.23
N ARG A 61 10.84 -1.63 -18.16
CA ARG A 61 11.01 -0.30 -17.56
C ARG A 61 12.11 0.51 -18.24
N CYS A 62 13.33 -0.03 -18.29
CA CYS A 62 14.52 0.68 -18.75
C CYS A 62 15.04 0.18 -20.10
N MET A 63 14.35 -0.76 -20.74
CA MET A 63 14.70 -1.35 -22.04
C MET A 63 16.04 -2.09 -22.10
N LYS A 64 16.70 -2.30 -20.95
CA LYS A 64 18.00 -2.99 -20.85
C LYS A 64 17.93 -4.45 -21.29
N TYR A 65 18.91 -4.88 -22.07
CA TYR A 65 19.02 -6.23 -22.62
C TYR A 65 19.82 -7.16 -21.68
N SER A 66 19.35 -8.40 -21.52
CA SER A 66 19.96 -9.39 -20.62
C SER A 66 19.84 -10.83 -21.14
N CYS A 67 20.85 -11.67 -20.92
CA CYS A 67 20.85 -13.07 -21.38
C CYS A 67 20.17 -14.04 -20.40
N SER A 68 20.16 -13.73 -19.10
CA SER A 68 19.77 -14.68 -18.05
C SER A 68 19.18 -14.00 -16.81
N LEU A 69 18.51 -14.78 -15.94
CA LEU A 69 17.93 -14.28 -14.69
C LEU A 69 18.95 -13.61 -13.75
N PRO A 70 20.19 -14.12 -13.57
CA PRO A 70 21.24 -13.40 -12.84
C PRO A 70 21.51 -12.00 -13.41
N CYS A 71 21.58 -11.87 -14.74
CA CYS A 71 21.76 -10.57 -15.40
C CYS A 71 20.55 -9.65 -15.21
N VAL A 72 19.33 -10.21 -15.21
CA VAL A 72 18.12 -9.43 -14.87
C VAL A 72 18.21 -8.89 -13.44
N LYS A 73 18.55 -9.73 -12.46
CA LYS A 73 18.65 -9.32 -11.05
C LYS A 73 19.77 -8.31 -10.82
N LYS A 74 20.94 -8.53 -11.44
CA LYS A 74 22.11 -7.65 -11.31
C LYS A 74 21.82 -6.25 -11.81
N HIS A 75 21.18 -6.08 -12.98
CA HIS A 75 20.85 -4.73 -13.44
C HIS A 75 19.76 -4.06 -12.61
N LYS A 76 18.75 -4.83 -12.14
CA LYS A 76 17.70 -4.29 -11.27
C LYS A 76 18.29 -3.73 -9.98
N ALA A 77 19.24 -4.44 -9.38
CA ALA A 77 19.96 -3.96 -8.20
C ALA A 77 20.84 -2.74 -8.50
N ALA A 78 21.63 -2.79 -9.58
CA ALA A 78 22.59 -1.74 -9.92
C ALA A 78 21.93 -0.38 -10.21
N ILE A 79 20.76 -0.37 -10.87
CA ILE A 79 20.06 0.85 -11.30
C ILE A 79 18.79 1.09 -10.47
N GLN A 80 18.57 0.30 -9.41
CA GLN A 80 17.33 0.32 -8.61
C GLN A 80 16.06 0.27 -9.50
N CYS A 81 16.07 -0.58 -10.52
CA CYS A 81 15.00 -0.68 -11.51
C CYS A 81 13.89 -1.62 -11.02
N SER A 82 12.64 -1.11 -10.98
CA SER A 82 11.45 -1.92 -10.64
C SER A 82 11.21 -3.07 -11.62
N GLY A 83 11.62 -2.89 -12.88
CA GLY A 83 11.36 -3.83 -13.96
C GLY A 83 9.90 -3.90 -14.40
N VAL A 84 9.09 -2.90 -14.05
CA VAL A 84 7.69 -2.76 -14.46
C VAL A 84 7.56 -1.53 -15.35
N ARG A 85 6.98 -1.67 -16.54
CA ARG A 85 6.77 -0.54 -17.48
C ARG A 85 5.93 0.55 -16.81
N ASP A 86 6.31 1.80 -17.01
CA ASP A 86 5.42 2.92 -16.73
C ASP A 86 4.33 3.00 -17.79
N LYS A 87 3.09 2.65 -17.45
CA LYS A 87 1.98 2.76 -18.40
C LYS A 87 1.54 4.23 -18.59
N ALA A 88 1.82 5.10 -17.62
CA ALA A 88 1.39 6.50 -17.61
C ALA A 88 2.55 7.48 -17.78
N ALA A 89 3.68 7.04 -18.34
CA ALA A 89 4.79 7.93 -18.63
C ALA A 89 4.38 8.98 -19.67
N PHE A 90 4.72 10.24 -19.40
CA PHE A 90 4.46 11.33 -20.32
C PHE A 90 5.20 11.14 -21.65
N VAL A 91 4.46 11.27 -22.75
CA VAL A 91 4.98 11.31 -24.11
C VAL A 91 4.62 12.67 -24.70
N SER A 92 5.61 13.39 -25.22
CA SER A 92 5.36 14.68 -25.89
C SER A 92 4.53 14.45 -27.16
N LEU A 93 3.68 15.41 -27.52
CA LEU A 93 2.83 15.32 -28.72
C LEU A 93 3.63 15.02 -29.99
N SER A 94 4.86 15.53 -30.10
CA SER A 94 5.77 15.26 -31.23
C SER A 94 6.22 13.80 -31.37
N LYS A 95 6.14 13.02 -30.29
CA LYS A 95 6.55 11.60 -30.23
C LYS A 95 5.35 10.67 -30.00
N PHE A 96 4.14 11.23 -29.98
CA PHE A 96 2.92 10.46 -29.79
C PHE A 96 2.57 9.74 -31.09
N ASP A 97 2.68 8.42 -31.08
CA ASP A 97 2.41 7.55 -32.22
C ASP A 97 1.18 6.67 -31.97
N GLU A 98 0.74 5.97 -33.02
CA GLU A 98 -0.40 5.03 -32.93
C GLU A 98 -0.16 3.92 -31.90
N MET A 99 1.09 3.50 -31.71
CA MET A 99 1.46 2.50 -30.70
C MET A 99 1.27 3.02 -29.27
N THR A 100 1.57 4.29 -29.03
CA THR A 100 1.32 4.98 -27.76
C THR A 100 -0.18 5.11 -27.53
N LEU A 101 -0.95 5.52 -28.54
CA LEU A 101 -2.42 5.56 -28.47
C LEU A 101 -3.03 4.20 -28.11
N LEU A 102 -2.60 3.12 -28.76
CA LEU A 102 -3.07 1.76 -28.46
C LEU A 102 -2.69 1.31 -27.05
N SER A 103 -1.49 1.68 -26.57
CA SER A 103 -1.06 1.43 -25.20
C SER A 103 -1.98 2.12 -24.20
N ASP A 104 -2.32 3.39 -24.45
CA ASP A 104 -3.16 4.20 -23.57
C ASP A 104 -4.62 3.71 -23.58
N TYR A 105 -5.14 3.36 -24.76
CA TYR A 105 -6.46 2.75 -24.90
C TYR A 105 -6.57 1.45 -24.08
N ARG A 106 -5.59 0.54 -24.22
CA ARG A 106 -5.55 -0.71 -23.44
C ARG A 106 -5.39 -0.45 -21.94
N PHE A 107 -4.63 0.57 -21.56
CA PHE A 107 -4.54 0.98 -20.17
C PHE A 107 -5.89 1.42 -19.62
N LEU A 108 -6.66 2.22 -20.37
CA LEU A 108 -8.00 2.64 -19.98
C LEU A 108 -8.98 1.45 -19.90
N GLU A 109 -8.90 0.50 -20.84
CA GLU A 109 -9.68 -0.75 -20.76
C GLU A 109 -9.31 -1.59 -19.53
N ASP A 110 -8.02 -1.74 -19.23
CA ASP A 110 -7.55 -2.43 -18.02
C ASP A 110 -8.14 -1.77 -16.76
N VAL A 111 -8.08 -0.43 -16.70
CA VAL A 111 -8.65 0.35 -15.59
C VAL A 111 -10.16 0.13 -15.49
N ALA A 112 -10.89 0.22 -16.60
CA ALA A 112 -12.33 -0.03 -16.65
C ALA A 112 -12.67 -1.45 -16.16
N ARG A 113 -11.94 -2.47 -16.61
CA ARG A 113 -12.10 -3.85 -16.13
C ARG A 113 -11.86 -3.97 -14.62
N THR A 114 -10.82 -3.32 -14.10
CA THR A 114 -10.56 -3.34 -12.65
C THR A 114 -11.65 -2.65 -11.85
N TYR A 115 -12.21 -1.55 -12.36
CA TYR A 115 -13.34 -0.86 -11.77
C TYR A 115 -14.59 -1.73 -11.77
N ASP A 116 -14.94 -2.34 -12.91
CA ASP A 116 -16.10 -3.23 -13.03
C ASP A 116 -16.00 -4.47 -12.14
N CYS A 117 -14.80 -5.02 -11.98
CA CYS A 117 -14.53 -6.10 -11.04
C CYS A 117 -14.75 -5.64 -9.59
N ALA A 118 -14.26 -4.45 -9.22
CA ALA A 118 -14.46 -3.91 -7.88
C ALA A 118 -15.92 -3.55 -7.59
N ALA A 119 -16.63 -2.96 -8.56
CA ALA A 119 -18.05 -2.60 -8.46
C ALA A 119 -18.96 -3.82 -8.29
N ARG A 120 -18.57 -4.96 -8.87
CA ARG A 120 -19.27 -6.25 -8.73
C ARG A 120 -18.82 -7.05 -7.51
N ASP A 121 -17.76 -6.63 -6.82
CA ASP A 121 -17.26 -7.35 -5.64
C ASP A 121 -18.24 -7.18 -4.48
N VAL A 122 -19.00 -8.25 -4.24
CA VAL A 122 -19.99 -8.34 -3.16
C VAL A 122 -19.35 -8.10 -1.80
N LEU A 123 -18.08 -8.42 -1.58
CA LEU A 123 -17.42 -8.17 -0.30
C LEU A 123 -17.18 -6.68 -0.07
N LEU A 124 -16.84 -5.92 -1.11
CA LEU A 124 -16.65 -4.46 -1.05
C LEU A 124 -17.98 -3.72 -0.85
N HIS A 125 -19.06 -4.25 -1.43
CA HIS A 125 -20.39 -3.68 -1.37
C HIS A 125 -21.30 -4.28 -0.28
N LYS A 126 -20.84 -5.33 0.43
CA LYS A 126 -21.59 -5.87 1.56
C LYS A 126 -21.75 -4.76 2.58
N PRO A 127 -22.97 -4.39 2.99
CA PRO A 127 -23.17 -3.43 4.05
C PRO A 127 -22.51 -4.02 5.30
N THR A 128 -21.27 -3.61 5.57
CA THR A 128 -20.55 -3.97 6.78
C THR A 128 -21.47 -3.53 7.89
N SER A 129 -21.90 -4.44 8.79
CA SER A 129 -22.98 -4.17 9.77
C SER A 129 -22.88 -2.75 10.30
N TYR A 130 -23.70 -1.84 9.72
CA TYR A 130 -23.58 -0.40 9.93
C TYR A 130 -23.74 -0.07 11.42
N LYS A 131 -24.45 -0.95 12.13
CA LYS A 131 -24.65 -0.94 13.58
C LYS A 131 -23.33 -1.08 14.36
N PHE A 132 -22.46 -2.03 14.02
CA PHE A 132 -21.19 -2.22 14.74
C PHE A 132 -20.22 -1.06 14.50
N LEU A 133 -20.09 -0.61 13.25
CA LEU A 133 -19.22 0.53 12.91
C LEU A 133 -19.76 1.83 13.50
N GLY A 134 -21.08 2.04 13.44
CA GLY A 134 -21.76 3.15 14.09
C GLY A 134 -21.56 3.12 15.61
N PHE A 135 -21.66 1.95 16.24
CA PHE A 135 -21.37 1.75 17.67
C PHE A 135 -19.94 2.17 18.01
N MET A 136 -18.94 1.70 17.26
CA MET A 136 -17.53 2.06 17.44
C MET A 136 -17.32 3.58 17.30
N LYS A 137 -17.86 4.20 16.24
CA LYS A 137 -17.79 5.65 16.00
C LYS A 137 -18.45 6.45 17.12
N ASN A 138 -19.65 6.05 17.54
CA ASN A 138 -20.38 6.71 18.63
C ASN A 138 -19.60 6.64 19.94
N ARG A 139 -18.97 5.49 20.22
CA ARG A 139 -18.18 5.32 21.44
C ARG A 139 -16.88 6.12 21.40
N ALA A 140 -16.22 6.20 20.24
CA ALA A 140 -15.06 7.06 20.04
C ALA A 140 -15.42 8.54 20.24
N ARG A 141 -16.56 9.00 19.70
CA ARG A 141 -17.07 10.36 19.91
C ARG A 141 -17.31 10.69 21.38
N LYS A 142 -17.85 9.75 22.17
CA LYS A 142 -18.00 9.91 23.63
C LYS A 142 -16.65 10.07 24.35
N CYS A 143 -15.60 9.48 23.79
CA CYS A 143 -14.22 9.62 24.25
C CYS A 143 -13.51 10.87 23.71
N LYS A 144 -14.21 11.74 22.96
CA LYS A 144 -13.66 12.88 22.20
C LYS A 144 -12.59 12.46 21.18
N ILE A 145 -12.74 11.30 20.57
CA ILE A 145 -11.87 10.79 19.51
C ILE A 145 -12.68 10.73 18.22
N ASP A 146 -12.16 11.31 17.14
CA ASP A 146 -12.78 11.24 15.82
C ASP A 146 -12.27 10.00 15.07
N LEU A 147 -13.06 8.93 15.08
CA LEU A 147 -12.69 7.65 14.44
C LEU A 147 -13.27 7.58 13.03
N LYS A 148 -12.41 7.76 12.03
CA LYS A 148 -12.71 7.53 10.61
C LYS A 148 -12.48 6.05 10.26
N ILE A 149 -13.47 5.42 9.64
CA ILE A 149 -13.43 4.00 9.26
C ILE A 149 -13.27 3.92 7.74
N LEU A 150 -12.28 3.17 7.28
CA LEU A 150 -11.98 2.91 5.89
C LEU A 150 -12.86 1.79 5.32
N PRO A 151 -13.12 1.80 3.99
CA PRO A 151 -13.78 0.70 3.31
C PRO A 151 -13.06 -0.65 3.49
N VAL A 152 -13.81 -1.75 3.39
CA VAL A 152 -13.33 -3.11 3.68
C VAL A 152 -12.17 -3.58 2.78
N GLY A 153 -12.06 -3.05 1.56
CA GLY A 153 -10.95 -3.37 0.65
C GLY A 153 -9.57 -2.88 1.11
N PHE A 154 -9.52 -1.89 2.01
CA PHE A 154 -8.26 -1.30 2.45
C PHE A 154 -7.46 -2.28 3.34
N LYS A 155 -6.15 -2.41 3.07
CA LYS A 155 -5.23 -3.23 3.89
C LYS A 155 -5.31 -2.85 5.37
N LYS A 156 -5.31 -1.54 5.66
CA LYS A 156 -5.45 -1.00 7.03
C LYS A 156 -6.74 -1.49 7.71
N ARG A 157 -7.85 -1.60 6.97
CA ARG A 157 -9.12 -2.11 7.49
C ARG A 157 -9.06 -3.60 7.82
N ARG A 158 -8.43 -4.40 6.94
CA ARG A 158 -8.29 -5.86 7.10
C ARG A 158 -7.38 -6.25 8.27
N GLU A 159 -6.36 -5.45 8.54
CA GLU A 159 -5.41 -5.70 9.65
C GLU A 159 -5.93 -5.22 11.00
N ASN A 160 -6.95 -4.35 11.01
CA ASN A 160 -7.42 -3.71 12.23
C ASN A 160 -7.99 -4.71 13.23
N SER A 161 -7.40 -4.76 14.42
CA SER A 161 -7.89 -5.53 15.56
C SER A 161 -8.45 -4.65 16.69
N THR A 162 -8.76 -3.39 16.41
CA THR A 162 -9.31 -2.43 17.38
C THR A 162 -10.74 -2.82 17.73
N PHE A 163 -11.03 -2.90 19.01
CA PHE A 163 -12.39 -3.17 19.49
C PHE A 163 -12.64 -2.41 20.79
N PHE A 164 -13.93 -2.25 21.11
CA PHE A 164 -14.35 -1.63 22.36
C PHE A 164 -14.77 -2.71 23.37
N CYS A 165 -14.10 -2.75 24.52
CA CYS A 165 -14.43 -3.66 25.61
C CYS A 165 -15.56 -3.07 26.46
N GLN A 166 -16.78 -3.60 26.29
CA GLN A 166 -17.96 -3.07 26.99
C GLN A 166 -17.91 -3.27 28.50
N LYS A 167 -17.38 -4.41 28.98
CA LYS A 167 -17.24 -4.70 30.41
C LYS A 167 -16.37 -3.66 31.12
N GLN A 168 -15.26 -3.29 30.49
CA GLN A 168 -14.28 -2.34 31.03
C GLN A 168 -14.53 -0.89 30.55
N LYS A 169 -15.58 -0.69 29.74
CA LYS A 169 -15.96 0.58 29.10
C LYS A 169 -14.81 1.32 28.39
N ARG A 170 -13.87 0.59 27.79
CA ARG A 170 -12.63 1.15 27.23
C ARG A 170 -12.26 0.60 25.86
N PHE A 171 -11.40 1.30 25.13
CA PHE A 171 -10.89 0.81 23.84
C PHE A 171 -9.65 -0.07 24.02
N CYS A 172 -9.61 -1.15 23.24
CA CYS A 172 -8.41 -1.93 23.00
C CYS A 172 -7.97 -1.66 21.56
N TRP A 173 -6.92 -0.87 21.39
CA TRP A 173 -6.44 -0.39 20.12
C TRP A 173 -5.53 -1.40 19.41
N HIS A 174 -5.63 -1.43 18.09
CA HIS A 174 -4.55 -1.87 17.23
C HIS A 174 -3.58 -0.68 17.08
N LEU A 175 -2.27 -0.89 17.17
CA LEU A 175 -1.30 0.18 16.98
C LEU A 175 -0.27 -0.25 15.94
N LYS A 176 0.02 0.63 14.99
CA LYS A 176 1.19 0.49 14.11
C LYS A 176 2.32 1.35 14.68
N LEU A 177 3.43 0.73 15.02
CA LEU A 177 4.64 1.38 15.50
C LEU A 177 5.65 1.42 14.35
N ILE A 178 6.11 2.61 14.00
CA ILE A 178 7.11 2.84 12.95
C ILE A 178 8.35 3.41 13.62
N PHE A 179 9.50 2.82 13.32
CA PHE A 179 10.81 3.22 13.79
C PHE A 179 11.63 3.67 12.57
N PRO A 180 11.58 4.98 12.22
CA PRO A 180 12.18 5.49 11.00
C PRO A 180 13.68 5.24 10.93
N GLN A 181 14.40 5.45 12.04
CA GLN A 181 15.87 5.32 12.08
C GLN A 181 16.35 3.88 11.82
N SER A 182 15.56 2.86 12.20
CA SER A 182 15.88 1.45 11.95
C SER A 182 15.13 0.85 10.76
N HIS A 183 14.34 1.64 10.02
CA HIS A 183 13.45 1.18 8.96
C HIS A 183 12.62 -0.05 9.40
N ALA A 184 12.08 0.01 10.62
CA ALA A 184 11.36 -1.11 11.22
C ALA A 184 9.91 -0.73 11.51
N GLU A 185 9.00 -1.68 11.27
CA GLU A 185 7.58 -1.54 11.54
C GLU A 185 7.10 -2.72 12.38
N TYR A 186 6.31 -2.43 13.40
CA TYR A 186 5.72 -3.43 14.29
C TYR A 186 4.23 -3.15 14.50
N MET A 187 3.47 -4.20 14.78
CA MET A 187 2.04 -4.12 15.07
C MET A 187 1.78 -4.58 16.50
N ALA A 188 1.21 -3.72 17.33
CA ALA A 188 0.74 -4.07 18.67
C ALA A 188 -0.78 -4.28 18.64
N LYS A 189 -1.24 -5.48 18.96
CA LYS A 189 -2.66 -5.84 18.91
C LYS A 189 -3.29 -5.76 20.29
N ARG A 190 -4.53 -5.24 20.34
CA ARG A 190 -5.40 -5.23 21.55
C ARG A 190 -4.77 -4.49 22.75
N VAL A 191 -4.14 -3.35 22.49
CA VAL A 191 -3.52 -2.52 23.52
C VAL A 191 -4.58 -1.70 24.24
N PRO A 192 -4.77 -1.87 25.56
CA PRO A 192 -5.70 -1.06 26.34
C PRO A 192 -5.32 0.43 26.32
N ASP A 193 -6.32 1.30 26.37
CA ASP A 193 -6.16 2.76 26.32
C ASP A 193 -5.69 3.40 27.64
N ASP A 194 -5.74 2.69 28.76
CA ASP A 194 -5.23 3.13 30.07
C ASP A 194 -3.72 3.03 30.21
N ARG A 195 -3.07 2.22 29.36
CA ARG A 195 -1.62 2.05 29.36
C ARG A 195 -0.91 3.32 28.91
N THR A 196 0.20 3.66 29.55
CA THR A 196 1.06 4.77 29.13
C THR A 196 1.83 4.40 27.87
N LEU A 197 2.23 5.42 27.09
CA LEU A 197 3.07 5.18 25.92
C LEU A 197 4.43 4.59 26.31
N HIS A 198 4.98 5.01 27.44
CA HIS A 198 6.20 4.43 28.01
C HIS A 198 6.06 2.91 28.23
N GLU A 199 4.99 2.45 28.88
CA GLU A 199 4.75 1.02 29.11
C GLU A 199 4.59 0.21 27.81
N ILE A 200 3.94 0.79 26.81
CA ILE A 200 3.75 0.16 25.50
C ILE A 200 5.11 0.00 24.80
N LEU A 201 5.93 1.05 24.81
CA LEU A 201 7.25 1.07 24.18
C LEU A 201 8.29 0.25 24.94
N LYS A 202 8.12 0.08 26.25
CA LYS A 202 8.98 -0.75 27.10
C LYS A 202 9.16 -2.15 26.51
N LYS A 203 8.10 -2.73 25.94
CA LYS A 203 8.14 -4.06 25.30
C LYS A 203 9.06 -4.15 24.07
N TYR A 204 9.37 -3.03 23.43
CA TYR A 204 10.16 -2.97 22.21
C TYR A 204 11.58 -2.44 22.47
N ILE A 205 11.73 -1.48 23.37
CA ILE A 205 12.98 -0.77 23.64
C ILE A 205 13.73 -1.36 24.85
N SER A 206 13.07 -2.13 25.71
CA SER A 206 13.75 -2.66 26.91
C SER A 206 14.69 -3.80 26.59
N LEU A 207 15.89 -3.73 27.16
CA LEU A 207 16.93 -4.75 27.07
C LEU A 207 16.54 -6.11 27.68
N LYS A 208 15.51 -6.17 28.54
CA LYS A 208 15.09 -7.40 29.24
C LYS A 208 13.80 -8.02 28.70
N GLU A 209 12.85 -7.21 28.24
CA GLU A 209 11.49 -7.67 27.88
C GLU A 209 11.28 -7.87 26.37
N SER A 210 12.12 -7.27 25.52
CA SER A 210 11.95 -7.34 24.06
C SER A 210 12.51 -8.63 23.44
N ASP A 211 11.98 -9.06 22.31
CA ASP A 211 12.49 -10.20 21.55
C ASP A 211 13.93 -9.91 21.05
N PRO A 212 14.89 -10.86 21.12
CA PRO A 212 16.26 -10.68 20.64
C PRO A 212 16.35 -10.18 19.18
N VAL A 213 15.43 -10.58 18.30
CA VAL A 213 15.37 -10.11 16.90
C VAL A 213 14.97 -8.64 16.84
N ILE A 214 14.00 -8.24 17.67
CA ILE A 214 13.57 -6.84 17.79
C ILE A 214 14.70 -5.99 18.36
N ARG A 215 15.41 -6.49 19.39
CA ARG A 215 16.59 -5.81 19.95
C ARG A 215 17.64 -5.56 18.90
N GLN A 216 17.92 -6.55 18.06
CA GLN A 216 18.93 -6.41 17.03
C GLN A 216 18.57 -5.34 15.99
N ARG A 217 17.29 -5.28 15.59
CA ARG A 217 16.82 -4.26 14.66
C ARG A 217 16.74 -2.87 15.28
N LEU A 218 16.41 -2.77 16.56
CA LEU A 218 16.23 -1.52 17.30
C LEU A 218 17.46 -1.11 18.13
N LYS A 219 18.66 -1.67 17.85
CA LYS A 219 19.89 -1.37 18.61
C LYS A 219 20.15 0.12 18.80
N ALA A 220 19.90 0.94 17.77
CA ALA A 220 20.05 2.39 17.83
C ALA A 220 19.19 3.03 18.93
N TYR A 221 17.96 2.53 19.16
CA TYR A 221 17.04 3.04 20.17
C TYR A 221 17.31 2.52 21.58
N ILE A 222 17.92 1.35 21.69
CA ILE A 222 18.29 0.76 22.99
C ILE A 222 19.56 1.40 23.53
N LEU A 223 20.51 1.69 22.65
CA LEU A 223 21.82 2.24 23.01
C LEU A 223 21.83 3.78 23.10
N SER A 224 20.83 4.45 22.51
CA SER A 224 20.72 5.91 22.56
C SER A 224 20.48 6.42 23.98
N GLN A 225 21.33 7.33 24.44
CA GLN A 225 21.16 8.01 25.73
C GLN A 225 20.14 9.16 25.66
N SER A 226 19.89 9.69 24.46
CA SER A 226 19.01 10.84 24.21
C SER A 226 17.53 10.56 24.50
N GLY A 227 17.13 9.30 24.68
CA GLY A 227 15.74 8.90 24.83
C GLY A 227 14.94 9.07 23.54
N VAL A 228 13.62 8.96 23.67
CA VAL A 228 12.70 8.80 22.52
C VAL A 228 11.54 9.79 22.61
N SER A 229 11.12 10.32 21.47
CA SER A 229 9.89 11.09 21.26
C SER A 229 8.93 10.31 20.37
N VAL A 230 7.62 10.44 20.63
CA VAL A 230 6.59 9.71 19.89
C VAL A 230 5.73 10.71 19.12
N PHE A 231 5.55 10.47 17.82
CA PHE A 231 4.74 11.32 16.95
C PHE A 231 3.59 10.56 16.32
N MET A 232 2.48 11.25 16.06
CA MET A 232 1.37 10.73 15.26
C MET A 232 1.05 11.73 14.16
N LYS A 233 0.98 11.26 12.91
CA LYS A 233 0.61 12.12 11.77
C LYS A 233 -0.81 12.66 11.96
N ALA A 234 -0.99 13.96 11.80
CA ALA A 234 -2.28 14.61 11.81
C ALA A 234 -2.96 14.40 10.45
N GLU A 235 -4.19 13.91 10.49
CA GLU A 235 -5.04 13.76 9.31
C GLU A 235 -5.82 15.07 9.11
N SER A 236 -5.18 16.10 8.51
CA SER A 236 -5.85 17.37 8.19
C SER A 236 -6.42 17.36 6.76
N GLU A 237 -7.65 17.85 6.61
CA GLU A 237 -8.37 17.94 5.32
C GLU A 237 -7.80 19.01 4.36
N LYS A 238 -6.99 19.94 4.85
CA LYS A 238 -6.35 20.96 4.00
C LYS A 238 -5.00 20.42 3.51
N HIS A 239 -4.83 20.35 2.20
CA HIS A 239 -3.71 19.76 1.45
C HIS A 239 -2.30 20.38 1.69
N SER A 240 -2.05 20.98 2.85
CA SER A 240 -0.81 21.69 3.16
C SER A 240 -0.06 20.99 4.29
N SER A 241 0.92 20.17 3.89
CA SER A 241 1.98 19.57 4.71
C SER A 241 1.55 18.62 5.84
N ALA A 242 2.30 17.53 6.00
CA ALA A 242 2.09 16.58 7.07
C ALA A 242 2.37 17.24 8.43
N ARG A 243 1.32 17.64 9.15
CA ARG A 243 1.41 18.07 10.54
C ARG A 243 1.57 16.85 11.44
N TRP A 244 2.34 16.98 12.51
CA TRP A 244 2.61 15.91 13.45
C TRP A 244 2.15 16.31 14.86
N TYR A 245 1.49 15.39 15.55
CA TYR A 245 1.21 15.51 16.97
C TYR A 245 2.34 14.84 17.75
N GLU A 246 3.05 15.61 18.55
CA GLU A 246 3.91 15.05 19.59
C GLU A 246 3.03 14.45 20.69
N LEU A 247 3.34 13.21 21.08
CA LEU A 247 2.65 12.49 22.14
C LEU A 247 3.51 12.43 23.39
N ASP A 248 2.87 12.58 24.53
CA ASP A 248 3.51 12.56 25.83
C ASP A 248 3.69 11.12 26.32
N SER A 249 4.92 10.74 26.65
CA SER A 249 5.27 9.36 27.01
C SER A 249 4.68 8.93 28.36
N GLU A 250 4.47 9.88 29.28
CA GLU A 250 3.99 9.62 30.64
C GLU A 250 2.46 9.52 30.70
N LYS A 251 1.78 10.13 29.72
CA LYS A 251 0.31 10.10 29.65
C LYS A 251 -0.20 8.78 29.10
N SER A 252 -1.43 8.45 29.47
CA SER A 252 -2.15 7.29 28.93
C SER A 252 -2.36 7.43 27.42
N LEU A 253 -2.51 6.30 26.74
CA LEU A 253 -2.86 6.27 25.32
C LEU A 253 -4.18 7.00 25.08
N PHE A 254 -5.16 6.86 25.98
CA PHE A 254 -6.44 7.57 25.92
C PHE A 254 -6.27 9.09 25.88
N GLU A 255 -5.52 9.65 26.83
CA GLU A 255 -5.30 11.10 26.90
C GLU A 255 -4.56 11.62 25.68
N ASN A 256 -3.57 10.86 25.22
CA ASN A 256 -2.82 11.19 24.01
C ASN A 256 -3.68 11.15 22.75
N LEU A 257 -4.69 10.29 22.66
CA LEU A 257 -5.56 10.19 21.47
C LEU A 257 -6.78 11.13 21.53
N LYS A 258 -7.07 11.71 22.70
CA LYS A 258 -8.18 12.63 22.90
C LYS A 258 -8.04 13.88 22.02
N ASN A 259 -9.16 14.31 21.44
CA ASN A 259 -9.28 15.41 20.48
C ASN A 259 -8.48 15.22 19.18
N LYS A 260 -8.11 13.98 18.83
CA LYS A 260 -7.41 13.67 17.58
C LYS A 260 -8.28 12.83 16.66
N THR A 261 -8.03 12.96 15.36
CA THR A 261 -8.64 12.15 14.31
C THR A 261 -7.78 10.93 14.04
N ILE A 262 -8.40 9.75 14.02
CA ILE A 262 -7.75 8.46 13.79
C ILE A 262 -8.47 7.77 12.64
N VAL A 263 -7.69 7.34 11.64
CA VAL A 263 -8.19 6.54 10.52
C VAL A 263 -7.91 5.06 10.81
N GLU A 264 -8.94 4.26 11.06
CA GLU A 264 -8.94 2.86 11.52
C GLU A 264 -8.24 2.61 12.87
N TYR A 265 -6.96 2.92 12.96
CA TYR A 265 -6.12 2.73 14.12
C TYR A 265 -4.93 3.70 14.14
N PRO A 266 -4.39 4.07 15.32
CA PRO A 266 -3.25 4.97 15.44
C PRO A 266 -1.97 4.42 14.80
N THR A 267 -1.22 5.29 14.15
CA THR A 267 0.13 5.01 13.64
C THR A 267 1.12 5.91 14.34
N LEU A 268 1.94 5.31 15.21
CA LEU A 268 2.88 6.00 16.07
C LEU A 268 4.29 5.89 15.48
N HIS A 269 4.97 7.02 15.35
CA HIS A 269 6.34 7.12 14.88
C HIS A 269 7.22 7.36 16.09
N VAL A 270 8.10 6.40 16.33
CA VAL A 270 9.00 6.38 17.47
C VAL A 270 10.35 6.87 16.99
N VAL A 271 10.74 8.05 17.45
CA VAL A 271 11.87 8.82 16.92
C VAL A 271 12.85 9.12 18.04
N LEU A 272 14.13 8.94 17.79
CA LEU A 272 15.19 9.39 18.71
C LEU A 272 15.12 10.90 18.86
N LYS A 273 15.32 11.43 20.09
CA LYS A 273 15.22 12.88 20.33
C LYS A 273 16.15 13.70 19.44
N ASP A 274 17.27 13.13 19.01
CA ASP A 274 18.24 13.77 18.11
C ASP A 274 17.61 14.16 16.74
N PHE A 275 16.57 13.44 16.31
CA PHE A 275 15.86 13.67 15.03
C PHE A 275 14.46 14.27 15.23
N ARG A 276 14.17 14.83 16.40
CA ARG A 276 12.86 15.42 16.73
C ARG A 276 12.49 16.59 15.80
N ASN A 277 13.48 17.39 15.39
CA ASN A 277 13.25 18.60 14.60
C ASN A 277 12.69 18.30 13.20
N ASP A 278 13.03 17.15 12.62
CA ASP A 278 12.53 16.72 11.30
C ASP A 278 11.01 16.54 11.28
N PHE A 279 10.40 16.29 12.44
CA PHE A 279 8.96 16.06 12.59
C PHE A 279 8.19 17.32 13.05
N LEU A 280 8.87 18.29 13.67
CA LEU A 280 8.26 19.53 14.15
C LEU A 280 8.28 20.67 13.12
N GLY A 281 9.05 20.54 12.04
CA GLY A 281 9.34 21.59 11.05
C GLY A 281 8.18 22.14 10.22
N VAL A 282 6.90 21.88 10.54
CA VAL A 282 5.77 22.56 9.90
C VAL A 282 4.64 22.87 10.90
N GLY A 283 4.69 24.07 11.50
CA GLY A 283 3.50 24.81 11.96
C GLY A 283 2.96 24.52 13.36
N GLN A 284 3.79 24.58 14.41
CA GLN A 284 3.31 24.88 15.76
C GLN A 284 3.30 26.40 15.98
N GLU A 285 2.19 27.06 15.70
CA GLU A 285 1.83 28.26 16.48
C GLU A 285 1.18 27.76 17.76
N THR A 286 1.86 28.01 18.87
CA THR A 286 1.36 27.75 20.22
C THR A 286 0.16 28.65 20.50
N SER A 287 -0.97 28.04 20.81
CA SER A 287 -2.10 28.72 21.42
C SER A 287 -1.74 29.16 22.84
N ASP A 288 -1.66 30.46 23.10
CA ASP A 288 -1.83 31.02 24.44
C ASP A 288 -2.70 32.29 24.41
N THR A 289 -3.87 32.11 25.03
CA THR A 289 -4.88 33.03 25.55
C THR A 289 -4.50 34.50 25.78
N ARG A 290 -5.30 35.44 25.21
CA ARG A 290 -5.75 36.66 25.93
C ARG A 290 -7.04 37.25 25.34
N SER A 291 -8.10 37.33 26.15
CA SER A 291 -9.25 38.25 26.02
C SER A 291 -9.16 39.29 27.17
N PRO A 292 -9.95 40.40 27.27
CA PRO A 292 -11.03 40.94 26.41
C PRO A 292 -10.99 42.48 26.08
N ALA A 293 -11.76 42.87 25.03
CA ALA A 293 -12.52 44.11 24.71
C ALA A 293 -12.06 45.57 25.00
N LEU A 294 -11.96 46.37 23.89
CA LEU A 294 -12.57 47.70 23.51
C LEU A 294 -12.36 48.98 24.37
N PRO A 295 -12.36 50.25 23.82
CA PRO A 295 -13.31 50.76 22.81
C PRO A 295 -12.79 51.76 21.72
N ALA A 296 -13.77 52.20 20.90
CA ALA A 296 -13.78 52.87 19.59
C ALA A 296 -13.29 54.34 19.50
N LEU A 297 -13.10 54.82 18.25
CA LEU A 297 -13.44 56.14 17.65
C LEU A 297 -12.95 56.11 16.16
N SER A 298 -13.82 55.97 15.14
CA SER A 298 -14.60 56.99 14.40
C SER A 298 -13.72 57.87 13.46
N GLN A 299 -13.78 57.71 12.13
CA GLN A 299 -14.43 58.56 11.09
C GLN A 299 -13.41 58.62 9.90
N ASN A 300 -13.68 58.67 8.60
CA ASN A 300 -14.84 58.97 7.76
C ASN A 300 -14.52 58.58 6.28
N GLU A 301 -15.58 58.39 5.47
CA GLU A 301 -15.82 58.85 4.05
C GLU A 301 -14.73 58.55 2.98
N GLU A 302 -14.97 58.13 1.73
CA GLU A 302 -16.01 58.16 0.68
C GLU A 302 -15.49 57.13 -0.39
N GLU A 303 -16.18 56.55 -1.38
CA GLU A 303 -17.19 57.05 -2.32
C GLU A 303 -17.73 55.85 -3.14
N GLU A 304 -19.01 55.92 -3.54
CA GLU A 304 -19.73 55.00 -4.42
C GLU A 304 -19.42 55.28 -5.91
N ILE A 305 -19.32 54.24 -6.75
CA ILE A 305 -19.68 54.32 -8.17
C ILE A 305 -20.44 53.05 -8.56
N GLU A 306 -21.67 53.26 -9.03
CA GLU A 306 -22.63 52.32 -9.63
C GLU A 306 -22.27 51.90 -11.07
N GLU A 307 -23.09 50.99 -11.61
CA GLU A 307 -23.22 50.50 -12.99
C GLU A 307 -22.48 49.17 -13.29
N GLY A 308 -23.09 48.12 -13.85
CA GLY A 308 -24.43 47.93 -14.39
C GLY A 308 -24.58 46.47 -14.83
N GLU A 309 -25.81 45.95 -14.70
CA GLU A 309 -26.23 44.60 -15.08
C GLU A 309 -26.49 44.56 -16.60
N ILE A 310 -25.87 43.64 -17.35
CA ILE A 310 -26.29 43.31 -18.73
C ILE A 310 -26.69 41.84 -18.77
N ARG A 311 -27.96 41.63 -19.09
CA ARG A 311 -28.56 40.33 -19.40
C ARG A 311 -28.41 40.08 -20.89
N ASP A 312 -27.91 38.92 -21.28
CA ASP A 312 -28.05 38.43 -22.66
C ASP A 312 -29.31 37.56 -22.77
N SER A 313 -30.21 38.00 -23.62
CA SER A 313 -31.29 37.19 -24.21
C SER A 313 -31.02 37.08 -25.70
N THR A 314 -30.71 35.89 -26.19
CA THR A 314 -31.15 35.37 -27.49
C THR A 314 -31.04 33.85 -27.46
#